data_AF-A0A7J7JP06-F1
#
_entry.id   AF-A0A7J7JP06-F1
#
_cell.length_a   1.000
_cell.length_b   1.000
_cell.length_c   1.000
_cell.angle_alpha   90.00
_cell.angle_beta   90.00
_cell.angle_gamma   90.00
#
_symmetry.space_group_name_H-M   'P 1'
#
loop_
_entity.id
_entity.type
_entity.pdbx_description
1 polymer ?
#
loop_
_entity_poly.entity_id
_entity_poly.type
_entity_poly.pdbx_seq_one_letter_code
_entity_poly.pdbx_strand_id
1 'polypeptide(L)'
;MADSQTIKVCEGPFEIVSLVGVIASPHAHLHISLSDSKGQVIGGHLVEDDIIYTTAELVITELCSISLERKPCQLSGWDELVVKE
;
A
#
# COMPACT_ATOMS: atom_id res chain seq x y z
N MET A 1 9.09 2.45 -5.15
CA MET A 1 10.29 1.92 -4.47
C MET A 1 10.78 2.97 -3.49
N ALA A 2 11.49 2.60 -2.41
CA ALA A 2 11.92 3.56 -1.38
C ALA A 2 12.50 4.86 -1.98
N ASP A 3 12.03 6.00 -1.49
CA ASP A 3 12.37 7.37 -1.93
C ASP A 3 12.04 7.75 -3.38
N SER A 4 11.38 6.86 -4.14
CA SER A 4 10.91 7.15 -5.49
C SER A 4 9.68 8.05 -5.46
N GLN A 5 9.79 9.27 -5.98
CA GLN A 5 8.68 10.22 -6.10
C GLN A 5 7.94 10.15 -7.45
N THR A 6 8.27 9.17 -8.29
CA THR A 6 7.61 8.95 -9.58
C THR A 6 6.40 8.03 -9.43
N ILE A 7 5.26 8.53 -9.89
CA ILE A 7 4.05 7.74 -10.06
C ILE A 7 4.06 7.12 -11.45
N LYS A 8 3.80 5.81 -11.53
CA LYS A 8 3.69 5.09 -12.79
C LYS A 8 2.26 4.59 -12.97
N VAL A 9 1.54 5.20 -13.91
CA VAL A 9 0.23 4.71 -14.35
C VAL A 9 0.44 3.52 -15.27
N CYS A 10 -0.27 2.43 -15.00
CA CYS A 10 -0.21 1.20 -15.78
C CYS A 10 -1.60 0.92 -16.36
N GLU A 11 -1.70 0.88 -17.69
CA GLU A 11 -2.96 0.59 -18.37
C GLU A 11 -3.07 -0.90 -18.72
N GLY A 12 -4.29 -1.42 -18.63
CA GLY A 12 -4.63 -2.79 -18.99
C GLY A 12 -5.08 -3.65 -17.80
N PRO A 13 -5.53 -4.89 -18.06
CA PRO A 13 -5.89 -5.80 -17.00
C PRO A 13 -4.63 -6.28 -16.27
N PHE A 14 -4.69 -6.24 -14.94
CA PHE A 14 -3.65 -6.78 -14.07
C PHE A 14 -4.27 -7.70 -13.03
N GLU A 15 -3.53 -8.73 -12.66
CA GLU A 15 -3.86 -9.58 -11.52
C GLU A 15 -3.15 -9.05 -10.27
N ILE A 16 -3.90 -8.84 -9.18
CA ILE A 16 -3.31 -8.53 -7.87
C ILE A 16 -2.70 -9.82 -7.32
N VAL A 17 -1.37 -9.91 -7.37
CA VAL A 17 -0.63 -11.08 -6.86
C VAL A 17 -0.15 -10.90 -5.42
N SER A 18 -0.13 -9.66 -4.92
CA SER A 18 0.11 -9.35 -3.52
C SER A 18 -0.39 -7.94 -3.18
N LEU A 19 -1.00 -7.76 -2.02
CA LEU A 19 -1.30 -6.46 -1.42
C LEU A 19 -1.03 -6.56 0.08
N VAL A 20 -0.08 -5.77 0.58
CA VAL A 20 0.42 -5.86 1.96
C VAL A 20 0.61 -4.48 2.52
N GLY A 21 0.22 -4.25 3.77
CA GLY A 21 0.56 -3.02 4.45
C GLY A 21 -0.18 -2.82 5.76
N VAL A 22 -0.04 -1.60 6.29
CA VAL A 22 -0.61 -1.20 7.59
C VAL A 22 -1.53 -0.01 7.39
N ILE A 23 -2.76 -0.15 7.89
CA ILE A 23 -3.74 0.94 7.98
C ILE A 23 -3.56 1.60 9.35
N ALA A 24 -3.20 2.88 9.36
CA ALA A 24 -2.99 3.68 10.57
C ALA A 24 -3.48 5.11 10.31
N SER A 25 -3.90 5.84 11.34
CA SER A 25 -4.32 7.24 11.15
C SER A 25 -3.10 8.15 10.95
N PRO A 26 -3.06 9.06 9.96
CA PRO A 26 -4.16 9.45 9.06
C PRO A 26 -4.18 8.72 7.71
N HIS A 27 -3.18 7.90 7.37
CA HIS A 27 -3.08 7.23 6.08
C HIS A 27 -2.57 5.79 6.17
N ALA A 28 -3.05 4.94 5.26
CA ALA A 28 -2.50 3.61 5.08
C ALA A 28 -1.11 3.67 4.41
N HIS A 29 -0.31 2.65 4.62
CA HIS A 29 0.92 2.41 3.85
C HIS A 29 0.81 1.01 3.28
N LEU A 30 0.42 0.93 2.01
CA LEU A 30 0.16 -0.30 1.29
C LEU A 30 1.14 -0.44 0.13
N HIS A 31 1.70 -1.63 -0.03
CA HIS A 31 2.47 -2.03 -1.19
C HIS A 31 1.70 -3.08 -1.98
N ILE A 32 1.74 -2.95 -3.30
CA ILE A 32 1.04 -3.82 -4.23
C ILE A 32 2.02 -4.41 -5.24
N SER A 33 1.74 -5.66 -5.66
CA SER A 33 2.36 -6.30 -6.82
C SER A 33 1.27 -6.73 -7.80
N LEU A 34 1.45 -6.36 -9.06
CA LEU A 34 0.53 -6.59 -10.16
C LEU A 34 1.22 -7.43 -11.24
N SER A 35 0.57 -8.47 -11.74
CA SER A 35 1.03 -9.26 -12.88
C SER A 35 0.27 -8.90 -14.14
N ASP A 36 0.99 -8.65 -15.24
CA ASP A 36 0.38 -8.47 -16.56
C ASP A 36 0.01 -9.81 -17.22
N SER A 37 -0.59 -9.74 -18.41
CA SER A 37 -0.99 -10.92 -19.20
C SER A 37 0.17 -11.80 -19.70
N LYS A 38 1.41 -11.32 -19.58
CA LYS A 38 2.63 -12.06 -19.92
C LYS A 38 3.31 -12.64 -18.67
N GLY A 39 2.74 -12.44 -17.49
CA GLY A 39 3.32 -12.87 -16.21
C GLY A 39 4.42 -11.94 -15.69
N GLN A 40 4.61 -10.75 -16.28
CA GLN A 40 5.57 -9.78 -15.77
C GLN A 40 4.97 -9.07 -14.56
N VAL A 41 5.74 -9.01 -13.48
CA VAL A 41 5.31 -8.38 -12.23
C VAL A 41 5.88 -6.99 -12.12
N ILE A 42 5.00 -6.02 -11.85
CA ILE A 42 5.34 -4.68 -11.40
C ILE A 42 4.94 -4.53 -9.94
N GLY A 43 5.72 -3.81 -9.15
CA GLY A 43 5.41 -3.61 -7.74
C GLY A 43 5.81 -2.22 -7.26
N GLY A 44 5.14 -1.75 -6.22
CA GLY A 44 5.37 -0.40 -5.70
C GLY A 44 4.51 -0.05 -4.51
N HIS A 45 4.57 1.23 -4.13
CA HIS A 45 3.66 1.82 -3.18
C HIS A 45 2.32 2.07 -3.89
N LEU A 46 1.23 1.59 -3.30
CA LEU A 46 -0.11 1.82 -3.84
C LEU A 46 -0.47 3.29 -3.64
N VAL A 47 -0.96 3.93 -4.68
CA VAL A 47 -1.39 5.33 -4.66
C VAL A 47 -2.90 5.40 -4.84
N GLU A 48 -3.45 6.61 -4.91
CA GLU A 48 -4.87 6.81 -5.16
C GLU A 48 -5.24 6.53 -6.62
N ASP A 49 -6.54 6.48 -6.93
CA ASP A 49 -7.11 6.29 -8.27
C ASP A 49 -6.88 4.91 -8.94
N ASP A 50 -6.48 3.89 -8.18
CA ASP A 50 -6.48 2.49 -8.65
C ASP A 50 -7.91 1.92 -8.71
N ILE A 51 -8.33 1.45 -9.89
CA ILE A 51 -9.68 0.94 -10.15
C ILE A 51 -9.68 -0.58 -10.22
N ILE A 52 -10.50 -1.22 -9.39
CA ILE A 52 -10.75 -2.65 -9.45
C ILE A 52 -11.53 -2.98 -10.72
N TYR A 53 -10.98 -3.88 -11.56
CA TYR A 53 -11.62 -4.26 -12.81
C TYR A 53 -12.77 -5.26 -12.60
N THR A 54 -12.51 -6.39 -11.93
CA THR A 54 -13.51 -7.45 -11.71
C THR A 54 -13.84 -7.63 -10.23
N THR A 55 -12.84 -7.95 -9.41
CA THR A 55 -12.95 -8.13 -7.97
C THR A 55 -11.62 -7.85 -7.28
N ALA A 56 -11.68 -7.52 -5.99
CA ALA A 56 -10.55 -7.55 -5.08
C ALA A 56 -11.01 -8.22 -3.78
N GLU A 57 -10.51 -9.41 -3.53
CA GLU A 57 -10.81 -10.16 -2.32
C GLU A 57 -9.78 -9.80 -1.25
N LEU A 58 -10.23 -9.12 -0.19
CA LEU A 58 -9.36 -8.56 0.85
C LEU A 58 -9.68 -9.18 2.20
N VAL A 59 -8.62 -9.50 2.96
CA VAL A 59 -8.71 -9.88 4.37
C VAL A 59 -7.98 -8.83 5.17
N ILE A 60 -8.66 -8.23 6.15
CA ILE A 60 -8.11 -7.20 7.03
C ILE A 60 -8.24 -7.67 8.47
N THR A 61 -7.16 -7.56 9.22
CA THR A 61 -7.12 -7.88 10.65
C THR A 61 -7.04 -6.60 11.47
N GLU A 62 -8.00 -6.40 12.36
CA GLU A 62 -7.97 -5.32 13.34
C GLU A 62 -7.18 -5.74 14.60
N LEU A 63 -6.36 -4.83 15.12
CA LEU A 63 -5.62 -5.02 16.37
C LEU A 63 -6.31 -4.26 17.49
N CYS A 64 -7.35 -4.86 18.11
CA CYS A 64 -8.27 -4.13 19.00
C CYS A 64 -7.64 -3.47 20.24
N SER A 65 -6.51 -4.01 20.73
CA SER A 65 -5.79 -3.48 21.90
C SER A 65 -4.58 -2.62 21.51
N ILE A 66 -4.47 -2.23 20.25
CA ILE A 66 -3.30 -1.50 19.74
C ILE A 66 -3.80 -0.29 18.96
N SER A 67 -3.33 0.90 19.35
CA SER A 67 -3.51 2.10 18.54
C SER A 67 -2.37 2.24 17.54
N LEU A 68 -2.73 2.36 16.25
CA LEU A 68 -1.81 2.61 15.16
C LEU A 68 -1.98 4.06 14.67
N GLU A 69 -0.97 4.87 14.90
CA GLU A 69 -0.90 6.27 14.47
C GLU A 69 0.31 6.47 13.56
N ARG A 70 0.33 7.57 12.81
CA ARG A 70 1.51 8.07 12.13
C ARG A 70 1.87 9.44 12.66
N LYS A 71 3.16 9.65 12.90
CA LYS A 71 3.69 10.90 13.47
C LYS A 71 4.94 11.36 12.74
N PRO A 72 5.19 12.68 12.68
CA PRO A 72 6.38 13.21 12.04
C PRO A 72 7.67 12.64 12.64
N CYS A 73 8.52 12.06 11.79
CA CYS A 73 9.84 11.57 12.15
C CYS A 73 10.92 12.46 11.54
N GLN A 74 11.75 13.09 12.39
CA GLN A 74 12.83 13.97 11.92
C GLN A 74 13.91 13.24 11.12
N LEU A 75 14.10 11.94 11.34
CA LEU A 75 15.13 11.16 10.67
C LEU A 75 14.74 10.78 9.24
N SER A 76 13.47 10.42 9.00
CA SER A 76 13.01 10.04 7.66
C SER A 76 12.43 11.22 6.88
N GLY A 77 11.95 12.25 7.58
CA GLY A 77 11.22 13.36 6.96
C GLY A 77 9.75 13.06 6.64
N TRP A 78 9.24 11.90 7.06
CA TRP A 78 7.88 11.43 6.80
C TRP A 78 7.10 11.15 8.08
N ASP A 79 5.78 10.93 7.94
CA ASP A 79 4.92 10.45 9.01
C ASP A 79 5.06 8.93 9.18
N GLU A 80 5.82 8.54 10.20
CA GLU A 80 6.17 7.15 10.47
C GLU A 80 5.20 6.48 11.44
N LEU A 81 5.10 5.15 11.34
CA LEU A 81 4.23 4.35 12.19
C LEU A 81 4.63 4.43 13.67
N VAL A 82 3.65 4.70 14.52
CA VAL A 82 3.73 4.66 15.97
C VAL A 82 2.71 3.64 16.47
N VAL A 83 3.20 2.66 17.24
CA VAL A 83 2.40 1.60 17.84
C VAL A 83 2.26 1.88 19.33
N LYS A 84 1.03 1.87 19.85
CA LYS A 84 0.74 2.04 21.29
C LYS A 84 -0.19 0.94 21.77
N GLU A 85 0.02 0.50 23.01
CA GLU A 85 -0.87 -0.40 23.76
C GLU A 85 -1.91 0.40 24.57
#